data_AF-A0A7W0MNA1-F1
#
_entry.id   AF-A0A7W0MNA1-F1
#
_cell.length_a   1.000
_cell.length_b   1.000
_cell.length_c   1.000
_cell.angle_alpha   90.00
_cell.angle_beta   90.00
_cell.angle_gamma   90.00
#
_symmetry.space_group_name_H-M   'P 1'
#
loop_
_entity.id
_entity.type
_entity.pdbx_description
1 polymer ?
#
loop_
_entity_poly.entity_id
_entity_poly.type
_entity_poly.pdbx_seq_one_letter_code
_entity_poly.pdbx_strand_id
1 'polypeptide(L)'
;MVPARAAQARGPLQLFEDARPGPNAPEFTVSEIAGAVKRVIEGEFGRVRVRGEIGRVSRPASGHVYLDLKDERACLAAVIWKASLRGLAARPEEGLEVVATGRLTTFPGSSKYQMVIEEMAPAGVGALMAMLEKRRAALAAEGLFDAARKRALPFLPETIGVITSPSGAVIRDILHRLAERFPRRVLVWPVTVQGPNCAAEVAAAIRGFNAMPPGGPAPRPDLLIVARGGGSIEDLWGFNEEVVVRAAAASAVPRVAAIGHETDWTLID
;
A
#
# COMPACT_ATOMS: atom_id res chain seq x y z
N MET A 1 44.29 -21.02 29.72
CA MET A 1 43.95 -19.76 29.04
C MET A 1 43.94 -20.03 27.54
N VAL A 2 42.75 -20.20 26.96
CA VAL A 2 42.55 -20.60 25.56
C VAL A 2 42.47 -19.34 24.71
N PRO A 3 43.22 -19.19 23.59
CA PRO A 3 42.93 -18.12 22.65
C PRO A 3 41.76 -18.54 21.76
N ALA A 4 40.77 -17.64 21.66
CA ALA A 4 39.62 -17.77 20.79
C ALA A 4 40.06 -17.74 19.31
N ARG A 5 39.67 -18.77 18.54
CA ARG A 5 39.72 -18.72 17.06
C ARG A 5 38.54 -17.89 16.57
N ALA A 6 38.84 -16.77 15.94
CA ALA A 6 37.86 -15.98 15.19
C ALA A 6 37.27 -16.84 14.04
N ALA A 7 35.95 -16.90 13.97
CA ALA A 7 35.23 -17.47 12.84
C ALA A 7 35.39 -16.53 11.64
N GLN A 8 36.21 -16.94 10.66
CA GLN A 8 36.25 -16.26 9.36
C GLN A 8 34.95 -16.53 8.62
N ALA A 9 34.23 -15.46 8.30
CA ALA A 9 33.09 -15.47 7.40
C ALA A 9 33.53 -15.97 6.02
N ARG A 10 33.00 -17.12 5.59
CA ARG A 10 33.22 -17.67 4.24
C ARG A 10 32.39 -16.87 3.24
N GLY A 11 33.05 -16.15 2.34
CA GLY A 11 32.41 -15.38 1.26
C GLY A 11 31.92 -16.27 0.10
N PRO A 12 31.10 -15.71 -0.82
CA PRO A 12 30.42 -16.46 -1.89
C PRO A 12 31.32 -17.03 -3.01
N LEU A 13 32.64 -16.90 -2.90
CA LEU A 13 33.62 -17.23 -3.95
C LEU A 13 34.36 -18.57 -3.74
N GLN A 14 34.00 -19.39 -2.74
CA GLN A 14 34.68 -20.67 -2.48
C GLN A 14 34.04 -21.89 -3.19
N LEU A 15 33.42 -21.68 -4.36
CA LEU A 15 32.97 -22.78 -5.24
C LEU A 15 33.99 -23.12 -6.34
N PHE A 16 35.20 -22.54 -6.28
CA PHE A 16 36.23 -22.61 -7.32
C PHE A 16 37.54 -23.24 -6.84
N GLU A 17 37.49 -24.30 -6.04
CA GLU A 17 38.69 -25.05 -5.66
C GLU A 17 38.47 -26.55 -5.89
N ASP A 18 38.47 -26.94 -7.17
CA ASP A 18 38.86 -28.28 -7.59
C ASP A 18 39.34 -28.17 -9.04
N ALA A 19 40.62 -27.87 -9.20
CA ALA A 19 41.28 -27.75 -10.50
C ALA A 19 41.38 -29.14 -11.17
N ARG A 20 40.35 -29.50 -11.94
CA ARG A 20 40.43 -30.61 -12.90
C ARG A 20 41.15 -30.11 -14.16
N PRO A 21 42.04 -30.90 -14.78
CA PRO A 21 42.71 -30.51 -16.01
C PRO A 21 41.67 -30.37 -17.13
N GLY A 22 41.51 -29.14 -17.63
CA GLY A 22 40.50 -28.75 -18.61
C GLY A 22 40.66 -27.27 -18.99
N PRO A 23 39.88 -26.76 -19.96
CA PRO A 23 39.90 -25.35 -20.35
C PRO A 23 39.65 -24.42 -19.14
N ASN A 24 40.15 -23.17 -19.18
CA ASN A 24 40.06 -22.16 -18.10
C ASN A 24 38.62 -21.75 -17.69
N ALA A 25 37.60 -22.43 -18.19
CA ALA A 25 36.21 -22.28 -17.80
C ALA A 25 35.77 -23.54 -17.03
N PRO A 26 35.32 -23.43 -15.77
CA PRO A 26 34.84 -24.58 -15.02
C PRO A 26 33.60 -25.20 -15.69
N GLU A 27 33.57 -26.53 -15.74
CA GLU A 27 32.42 -27.29 -16.24
C GLU A 27 31.34 -27.38 -15.16
N PHE A 28 30.08 -27.12 -15.55
CA PHE A 28 28.92 -27.30 -14.69
C PHE A 28 28.02 -28.39 -15.27
N THR A 29 27.48 -29.25 -14.42
CA THR A 29 26.29 -30.03 -14.76
C THR A 29 25.08 -29.11 -14.90
N VAL A 30 24.05 -29.57 -15.63
CA VAL A 30 22.79 -28.83 -15.81
C VAL A 30 22.17 -28.43 -14.46
N SER A 31 22.23 -29.32 -13.46
CA SER A 31 21.69 -29.05 -12.13
C SER A 31 22.53 -28.02 -11.36
N GLU A 32 23.86 -28.05 -11.49
CA GLU A 32 24.74 -27.09 -10.84
C GLU A 32 24.55 -25.68 -11.39
N ILE A 33 24.48 -25.53 -12.72
CA ILE A 33 24.28 -24.21 -13.33
C ILE A 33 22.87 -23.67 -13.05
N ALA A 34 21.83 -24.52 -13.12
CA ALA A 34 20.47 -24.11 -12.78
C ALA A 34 20.37 -23.66 -11.30
N GLY A 35 21.03 -24.38 -10.40
CA GLY A 35 21.12 -24.01 -8.98
C GLY A 35 21.90 -22.71 -8.76
N ALA A 36 23.00 -22.49 -9.50
CA ALA A 36 23.77 -21.25 -9.43
C ALA A 36 22.94 -20.04 -9.89
N VAL A 37 22.26 -20.15 -11.04
CA VAL A 37 21.36 -19.11 -11.56
C VAL A 37 20.24 -18.80 -10.57
N LYS A 38 19.64 -19.85 -9.97
CA LYS A 38 18.60 -19.67 -8.94
C LYS A 38 19.10 -18.83 -7.77
N ARG A 39 20.29 -19.15 -7.23
CA ARG A 39 20.87 -18.43 -6.09
C ARG A 39 21.12 -16.96 -6.41
N VAL A 40 21.62 -16.65 -7.60
CA VAL A 40 21.85 -15.26 -8.03
C VAL A 40 20.53 -14.51 -8.15
N ILE A 41 19.53 -15.09 -8.82
CA ILE A 41 18.23 -14.45 -9.01
C ILE A 41 17.52 -14.22 -7.67
N GLU A 42 17.46 -15.23 -6.80
CA GLU A 42 16.79 -15.10 -5.50
C GLU A 42 17.55 -14.17 -4.54
N GLY A 43 18.88 -14.06 -4.69
CA GLY A 43 19.71 -13.15 -3.91
C GLY A 43 19.54 -11.68 -4.32
N GLU A 44 19.65 -11.38 -5.62
CA GLU A 44 19.56 -10.02 -6.14
C GLU A 44 18.12 -9.49 -6.21
N PHE A 45 17.15 -10.38 -6.49
CA PHE A 45 15.75 -10.02 -6.71
C PHE A 45 14.83 -10.65 -5.65
N GLY A 46 15.29 -10.66 -4.40
CA GLY A 46 14.54 -11.17 -3.24
C GLY A 46 13.30 -10.33 -2.89
N ARG A 47 13.23 -9.06 -3.32
CA ARG A 47 12.01 -8.23 -3.30
C ARG A 47 12.05 -7.17 -4.41
N VAL A 48 11.14 -7.26 -5.37
CA VAL A 48 11.02 -6.37 -6.53
C VAL A 48 9.59 -5.88 -6.72
N ARG A 49 9.44 -4.73 -7.37
CA ARG A 49 8.15 -4.18 -7.81
C ARG A 49 8.15 -4.13 -9.34
N VAL A 50 7.17 -4.75 -9.97
CA VAL A 50 7.05 -4.87 -11.42
C VAL A 50 5.70 -4.29 -11.86
N ARG A 51 5.74 -3.30 -12.74
CA ARG A 51 4.54 -2.77 -13.41
C ARG A 51 4.33 -3.54 -14.71
N GLY A 52 3.09 -3.94 -14.98
CA GLY A 52 2.72 -4.58 -16.23
C GLY A 52 1.22 -4.81 -16.34
N GLU A 53 0.77 -5.06 -17.56
CA GLU A 53 -0.59 -5.54 -17.81
C GLU A 53 -0.66 -7.04 -17.52
N ILE A 54 -1.71 -7.47 -16.84
CA ILE A 54 -1.99 -8.89 -16.65
C ILE A 54 -2.40 -9.47 -18.00
N GLY A 55 -1.59 -10.39 -18.52
CA GLY A 55 -1.91 -11.21 -19.68
C GLY A 55 -2.82 -12.38 -19.32
N ARG A 56 -2.43 -13.59 -19.74
CA ARG A 56 -3.19 -14.81 -19.48
C ARG A 56 -3.34 -15.06 -17.97
N VAL A 57 -4.53 -15.44 -17.50
CA VAL A 57 -4.73 -15.88 -16.10
C VAL A 57 -5.25 -17.31 -16.03
N SER A 58 -4.53 -18.19 -15.32
CA SER A 58 -4.91 -19.58 -15.07
C SER A 58 -5.18 -19.85 -13.60
N ARG A 59 -6.27 -20.57 -13.31
CA ARG A 59 -6.72 -20.91 -11.95
C ARG A 59 -6.97 -22.43 -11.80
N PRO A 60 -5.93 -23.24 -11.66
CA PRO A 60 -6.07 -24.70 -11.48
C PRO A 60 -6.73 -25.07 -10.14
N ALA A 61 -7.14 -26.34 -10.02
CA ALA A 61 -7.80 -26.87 -8.82
C ALA A 61 -6.94 -26.80 -7.53
N SER A 62 -5.62 -26.64 -7.65
CA SER A 62 -4.71 -26.39 -6.51
C SER A 62 -5.02 -25.08 -5.79
N GLY A 63 -5.71 -24.14 -6.46
CA GLY A 63 -6.07 -22.83 -5.93
C GLY A 63 -4.95 -21.81 -5.98
N HIS A 64 -3.84 -22.11 -6.65
CA HIS A 64 -2.84 -21.10 -7.04
C HIS A 64 -3.31 -20.36 -8.29
N VAL A 65 -2.87 -19.12 -8.46
CA VAL A 65 -3.12 -18.36 -9.69
C VAL A 65 -1.81 -18.21 -10.43
N TYR A 66 -1.80 -18.60 -11.69
CA TYR A 66 -0.67 -18.35 -12.59
C TYR A 66 -1.10 -17.27 -13.55
N LEU A 67 -0.23 -16.29 -13.78
CA LEU A 67 -0.50 -15.20 -14.70
C LEU A 67 0.76 -14.73 -15.39
N ASP A 68 0.60 -13.98 -16.47
CA ASP A 68 1.69 -13.27 -17.12
C ASP A 68 1.61 -11.77 -16.82
N LEU A 69 2.73 -11.14 -16.47
CA LEU A 69 2.89 -9.69 -16.45
C LEU A 69 3.61 -9.27 -17.72
N LYS A 70 2.97 -8.46 -18.57
CA LYS A 70 3.53 -8.04 -19.86
C LYS A 70 3.62 -6.52 -19.98
N ASP A 71 4.58 -6.08 -20.78
CA ASP A 71 4.65 -4.73 -21.35
C ASP A 71 4.77 -4.82 -22.88
N GLU A 72 5.16 -3.73 -23.55
CA GLU A 72 5.30 -3.70 -25.01
C GLU A 72 6.37 -4.67 -25.56
N ARG A 73 7.36 -5.07 -24.75
CA ARG A 73 8.58 -5.75 -25.19
C ARG A 73 8.83 -7.08 -24.48
N ALA A 74 8.27 -7.26 -23.30
CA ALA A 74 8.59 -8.36 -22.41
C ALA A 74 7.34 -8.98 -21.77
N CYS A 75 7.47 -10.25 -21.42
CA CYS A 75 6.45 -11.02 -20.71
C CYS A 75 7.13 -11.81 -19.60
N LEU A 76 6.64 -11.67 -18.38
CA LEU A 76 7.14 -12.30 -17.16
C LEU A 76 6.06 -13.21 -16.58
N ALA A 77 6.33 -14.52 -16.56
CA ALA A 77 5.48 -15.47 -15.88
C ALA A 77 5.48 -15.20 -14.37
N ALA A 78 4.31 -15.33 -13.75
CA ALA A 78 4.12 -15.09 -12.33
C ALA A 78 3.16 -16.10 -11.69
N VAL A 79 3.34 -16.31 -10.39
CA VAL A 79 2.49 -17.15 -9.56
C VAL A 79 2.07 -16.41 -8.30
N ILE A 80 0.80 -16.55 -7.94
CA ILE A 80 0.26 -16.17 -6.64
C ILE A 80 -0.14 -17.45 -5.92
N TRP A 81 0.47 -17.69 -4.77
CA TRP A 81 0.11 -18.82 -3.92
C TRP A 81 -1.27 -18.63 -3.31
N LYS A 82 -1.98 -19.74 -3.09
CA LYS A 82 -3.37 -19.75 -2.56
C LYS A 82 -3.51 -18.93 -1.28
N ALA A 83 -2.50 -19.02 -0.40
CA ALA A 83 -2.48 -18.31 0.87
C ALA A 83 -2.43 -16.78 0.70
N SER A 84 -1.71 -16.30 -0.32
CA SER A 84 -1.53 -14.86 -0.58
C SER A 84 -2.73 -14.21 -1.27
N LEU A 85 -3.59 -14.99 -1.94
CA LEU A 85 -4.72 -14.46 -2.72
C LEU A 85 -5.69 -13.58 -1.91
N ARG A 86 -5.90 -13.87 -0.62
CA ARG A 86 -6.85 -13.14 0.22
C ARG A 86 -6.37 -11.73 0.60
N GLY A 87 -5.05 -11.49 0.56
CA GLY A 87 -4.44 -10.22 0.94
C GLY A 87 -4.22 -9.26 -0.23
N LEU A 88 -4.55 -9.65 -1.46
CA LEU A 88 -4.32 -8.79 -2.63
C LEU A 88 -5.36 -7.66 -2.70
N ALA A 89 -4.89 -6.44 -2.94
CA ALA A 89 -5.74 -5.28 -3.14
C ALA A 89 -6.47 -5.32 -4.49
N ALA A 90 -5.88 -5.98 -5.49
CA ALA A 90 -6.49 -6.24 -6.80
C ALA A 90 -6.69 -7.73 -7.05
N ARG A 91 -7.83 -8.10 -7.66
CA ARG A 91 -8.03 -9.45 -8.20
C ARG A 91 -7.28 -9.56 -9.54
N PRO A 92 -6.59 -10.68 -9.82
CA PRO A 92 -5.88 -10.83 -11.09
C PRO A 92 -6.87 -11.00 -12.24
N GLU A 93 -6.99 -10.01 -13.11
CA GLU A 93 -7.92 -10.03 -14.25
C GLU A 93 -7.16 -9.68 -15.53
N GLU A 94 -7.43 -10.39 -16.63
CA GLU A 94 -6.74 -10.14 -17.90
C GLU A 94 -7.02 -8.70 -18.38
N GLY A 95 -5.99 -8.02 -18.88
CA GLY A 95 -6.05 -6.62 -19.30
C GLY A 95 -5.90 -5.59 -18.18
N LEU A 96 -5.88 -6.01 -16.90
CA LEU A 96 -5.67 -5.09 -15.79
C LEU A 96 -4.20 -4.70 -15.70
N GLU A 97 -3.91 -3.40 -15.75
CA GLU A 97 -2.59 -2.90 -15.42
C GLU A 97 -2.37 -2.95 -13.90
N VAL A 98 -1.24 -3.48 -13.45
CA VAL A 98 -0.92 -3.65 -12.03
C VAL A 98 0.54 -3.30 -11.72
N VAL A 99 0.79 -2.96 -10.46
CA VAL A 99 2.11 -3.07 -9.85
C VAL A 99 2.10 -4.27 -8.91
N ALA A 100 2.83 -5.32 -9.29
CA ALA A 100 3.03 -6.50 -8.47
C ALA A 100 4.32 -6.35 -7.64
N THR A 101 4.27 -6.73 -6.36
CA THR A 101 5.43 -6.80 -5.48
C THR A 101 5.65 -8.24 -5.04
N GLY A 102 6.89 -8.68 -5.02
CA GLY A 102 7.24 -10.04 -4.64
C GLY A 102 8.69 -10.37 -4.97
N ARG A 103 9.02 -11.63 -5.21
CA ARG A 103 10.39 -12.10 -5.44
C ARG A 103 10.53 -12.84 -6.76
N LEU A 104 11.69 -12.76 -7.39
CA LEU A 104 12.00 -13.63 -8.53
C LEU A 104 12.55 -14.97 -8.04
N THR A 105 12.17 -16.04 -8.72
CA THR A 105 12.66 -17.39 -8.49
C THR A 105 12.82 -18.11 -9.82
N THR A 106 13.46 -19.27 -9.81
CA THR A 106 13.55 -20.13 -10.98
C THR A 106 12.96 -21.50 -10.69
N PHE A 107 12.48 -22.16 -11.75
CA PHE A 107 12.09 -23.55 -11.71
C PHE A 107 13.23 -24.39 -12.32
N PRO A 108 14.07 -25.07 -11.49
CA PRO A 108 15.29 -25.71 -11.98
C PRO A 108 15.03 -26.75 -13.07
N GLY A 109 13.89 -27.45 -13.01
CA GLY A 109 13.52 -28.48 -14.00
C GLY A 109 13.26 -27.94 -15.41
N SER A 110 13.02 -26.63 -15.57
CA SER A 110 12.76 -26.01 -16.88
C SER A 110 13.66 -24.82 -17.19
N SER A 111 14.57 -24.45 -16.28
CA SER A 111 15.43 -23.26 -16.37
C SER A 111 14.70 -21.96 -16.70
N LYS A 112 13.41 -21.88 -16.35
CA LYS A 112 12.59 -20.66 -16.49
C LYS A 112 12.60 -19.89 -15.18
N TYR A 113 12.70 -18.56 -15.27
CA TYR A 113 12.46 -17.67 -14.14
C TYR A 113 11.02 -17.18 -14.14
N GLN A 114 10.51 -16.88 -12.94
CA GLN A 114 9.16 -16.39 -12.72
C GLN A 114 9.12 -15.51 -11.47
N MET A 115 8.08 -14.69 -11.35
CA MET A 115 7.82 -13.92 -10.15
C MET A 115 6.86 -14.67 -9.23
N VAL A 116 7.17 -14.72 -7.94
CA VAL A 116 6.19 -15.05 -6.89
C VAL A 116 5.61 -13.73 -6.40
N ILE A 117 4.33 -13.49 -6.68
CA ILE A 117 3.63 -12.26 -6.29
C ILE A 117 3.11 -12.43 -4.85
N GLU A 118 3.42 -11.44 -4.02
CA GLU A 118 3.02 -11.35 -2.61
C GLU A 118 2.00 -10.25 -2.40
N GLU A 119 2.16 -9.11 -3.10
CA GLU A 119 1.22 -7.99 -3.10
C GLU A 119 0.93 -7.57 -4.55
N MET A 120 -0.28 -7.09 -4.81
CA MET A 120 -0.65 -6.59 -6.13
C MET A 120 -1.66 -5.47 -5.97
N ALA A 121 -1.35 -4.34 -6.60
CA ALA A 121 -2.22 -3.17 -6.66
C ALA A 121 -2.50 -2.83 -8.13
N PRO A 122 -3.69 -2.30 -8.45
CA PRO A 122 -3.94 -1.74 -9.78
C PRO A 122 -2.93 -0.64 -10.08
N ALA A 123 -2.47 -0.59 -11.33
CA ALA A 123 -1.71 0.50 -11.88
C ALA A 123 -2.61 1.29 -12.82
N GLY A 124 -2.38 2.60 -12.88
CA GLY A 124 -3.08 3.47 -13.82
C GLY A 124 -4.36 4.07 -13.25
N VAL A 125 -4.56 5.35 -13.59
CA VAL A 125 -5.65 6.18 -13.10
C VAL A 125 -7.02 5.59 -13.45
N GLY A 126 -7.18 5.01 -14.65
CA GLY A 126 -8.47 4.46 -15.10
C GLY A 126 -8.99 3.29 -14.25
N ALA A 127 -8.12 2.34 -13.89
CA ALA A 127 -8.49 1.21 -13.05
C ALA A 127 -8.87 1.66 -11.63
N LEU A 128 -8.10 2.59 -11.07
CA LEU A 128 -8.37 3.18 -9.76
C LEU A 128 -9.70 3.97 -9.78
N MET A 129 -9.98 4.74 -10.83
CA MET A 129 -11.26 5.43 -10.97
C MET A 129 -12.45 4.46 -11.08
N ALA A 130 -12.31 3.37 -11.83
CA ALA A 130 -13.35 2.34 -11.91
C ALA A 130 -13.63 1.67 -10.55
N MET A 131 -12.57 1.39 -9.78
CA MET A 131 -12.71 0.86 -8.42
C MET A 131 -13.35 1.86 -7.46
N LEU A 132 -12.97 3.15 -7.57
CA LEU A 132 -13.55 4.23 -6.79
C LEU A 132 -15.05 4.37 -7.07
N GLU A 133 -15.45 4.36 -8.34
CA GLU A 133 -16.85 4.47 -8.73
C GLU A 133 -17.67 3.25 -8.28
N LYS A 134 -17.14 2.04 -8.44
CA LYS A 134 -17.77 0.82 -7.93
C LYS A 134 -18.01 0.88 -6.42
N ARG A 135 -17.01 1.35 -5.67
CA ARG A 135 -17.09 1.51 -4.21
C ARG A 135 -18.09 2.61 -3.82
N ARG A 136 -18.06 3.75 -4.53
CA ARG A 136 -19.05 4.83 -4.38
C ARG A 136 -20.46 4.31 -4.58
N ALA A 137 -20.74 3.59 -5.66
CA ALA A 137 -22.07 3.06 -5.95
C ALA A 137 -22.54 2.08 -4.86
N ALA A 138 -21.68 1.19 -4.38
CA ALA A 138 -22.02 0.23 -3.32
C ALA A 138 -22.35 0.93 -1.99
N LEU A 139 -21.52 1.88 -1.55
CA LEU A 139 -21.73 2.61 -0.30
C LEU A 139 -22.88 3.63 -0.39
N ALA A 140 -23.13 4.19 -1.58
CA ALA A 140 -24.30 5.02 -1.86
C ALA A 140 -25.60 4.22 -1.72
N ALA A 141 -25.62 2.97 -2.20
CA ALA A 141 -26.78 2.09 -2.05
C ALA A 141 -27.10 1.76 -0.56
N GLU A 142 -26.11 1.86 0.34
CA GLU A 142 -26.31 1.76 1.79
C GLU A 142 -26.78 3.08 2.43
N GLY A 143 -26.91 4.17 1.65
CA GLY A 143 -27.29 5.50 2.15
C GLY A 143 -26.19 6.21 2.95
N LEU A 144 -24.92 5.79 2.81
CA LEU A 144 -23.81 6.39 3.57
C LEU A 144 -23.50 7.84 3.14
N PHE A 145 -23.90 8.22 1.94
CA PHE A 145 -23.69 9.56 1.37
C PHE A 145 -24.95 10.44 1.37
N ASP A 146 -26.03 10.00 2.03
CA ASP A 146 -27.27 10.76 2.08
C ASP A 146 -27.05 12.16 2.68
N ALA A 147 -27.55 13.19 2.01
CA ALA A 147 -27.43 14.57 2.47
C ALA A 147 -28.01 14.77 3.88
N ALA A 148 -29.03 14.00 4.26
CA ALA A 148 -29.62 14.00 5.60
C ALA A 148 -28.67 13.54 6.70
N ARG A 149 -27.58 12.83 6.37
CA ARG A 149 -26.52 12.44 7.31
C ARG A 149 -25.47 13.53 7.51
N LYS A 150 -25.41 14.54 6.63
CA LYS A 150 -24.45 15.64 6.79
C LYS A 150 -24.81 16.44 8.05
N ARG A 151 -23.82 16.58 8.93
CA ARG A 151 -23.94 17.37 10.15
C ARG A 151 -23.61 18.83 9.82
N ALA A 152 -24.37 19.77 10.36
CA ALA A 152 -24.06 21.18 10.24
C ALA A 152 -22.67 21.46 10.86
N LEU A 153 -21.85 22.23 10.16
CA LEU A 153 -20.58 22.69 10.70
C LEU A 153 -20.86 23.71 11.80
N PRO A 154 -20.15 23.65 12.94
CA PRO A 154 -20.27 24.66 13.96
C PRO A 154 -19.82 26.00 13.37
N PHE A 155 -20.60 27.05 13.60
CA PHE A 155 -20.23 28.41 13.18
C PHE A 155 -18.88 28.82 13.78
N LEU A 156 -18.61 28.38 15.02
CA LEU A 156 -17.46 28.82 15.79
C LEU A 156 -16.88 27.68 16.66
N PRO A 157 -16.11 26.73 16.09
CA PRO A 157 -15.51 25.65 16.87
C PRO A 157 -14.51 26.23 17.89
N GLU A 158 -14.53 25.73 19.13
CA GLU A 158 -13.54 26.08 20.15
C GLU A 158 -12.31 25.18 20.03
N THR A 159 -12.54 23.89 19.77
CA THR A 159 -11.50 22.88 19.58
C THR A 159 -11.63 22.21 18.21
N ILE A 160 -10.55 22.24 17.44
CA ILE A 160 -10.44 21.60 16.13
C ILE A 160 -9.52 20.38 16.24
N GLY A 161 -10.00 19.21 15.84
CA GLY A 161 -9.21 18.00 15.74
C GLY A 161 -8.65 17.87 14.32
N VAL A 162 -7.33 17.72 14.17
CA VAL A 162 -6.68 17.57 12.86
C VAL A 162 -6.06 16.19 12.77
N ILE A 163 -6.51 15.40 11.80
CA ILE A 163 -6.01 14.06 11.50
C ILE A 163 -5.10 14.19 10.28
N THR A 164 -3.79 14.14 10.50
CA THR A 164 -2.78 14.32 9.44
C THR A 164 -1.39 13.85 9.89
N SER A 165 -0.41 13.92 8.99
CA SER A 165 1.00 13.67 9.33
C SER A 165 1.61 14.88 10.04
N PRO A 166 2.33 14.69 11.17
CA PRO A 166 2.92 15.79 11.94
C PRO A 166 4.10 16.46 11.21
N SER A 167 4.70 15.82 10.21
CA SER A 167 5.87 16.35 9.48
C SER A 167 5.51 17.08 8.17
N GLY A 168 4.26 16.94 7.70
CA GLY A 168 3.81 17.47 6.42
C GLY A 168 3.72 19.00 6.37
N ALA A 169 3.74 19.58 5.16
CA ALA A 169 3.48 21.00 4.97
C ALA A 169 2.05 21.40 5.34
N VAL A 170 1.09 20.50 5.12
CA VAL A 170 -0.34 20.72 5.33
C VAL A 170 -0.68 21.10 6.77
N ILE A 171 -0.08 20.44 7.76
CA ILE A 171 -0.33 20.80 9.16
C ILE A 171 0.20 22.20 9.48
N ARG A 172 1.34 22.59 8.90
CA ARG A 172 1.89 23.95 9.06
C ARG A 172 0.97 24.98 8.43
N ASP A 173 0.45 24.70 7.24
CA ASP A 173 -0.49 25.59 6.55
C ASP A 173 -1.81 25.75 7.31
N ILE A 174 -2.36 24.65 7.85
CA ILE A 174 -3.57 24.68 8.69
C ILE A 174 -3.33 25.52 9.94
N LEU A 175 -2.24 25.25 10.67
CA LEU A 175 -1.92 25.98 11.90
C LEU A 175 -1.67 27.47 11.61
N HIS A 176 -0.98 27.80 10.52
CA HIS A 176 -0.71 29.18 10.12
C HIS A 176 -2.00 29.92 9.77
N ARG A 177 -2.87 29.33 8.94
CA ARG A 177 -4.16 29.95 8.57
C ARG A 177 -5.10 30.11 9.76
N LEU A 178 -5.13 29.14 10.67
CA LEU A 178 -5.89 29.26 11.92
C LEU A 178 -5.32 30.38 12.80
N ALA A 179 -4.00 30.46 12.97
CA ALA A 179 -3.38 31.53 13.75
C ALA A 179 -3.61 32.93 13.15
N GLU A 180 -3.63 33.05 11.82
CA GLU A 180 -3.83 34.32 11.13
C GLU A 180 -5.29 34.79 11.15
N ARG A 181 -6.23 33.90 10.83
CA ARG A 181 -7.64 34.26 10.62
C ARG A 181 -8.50 34.06 11.85
N PHE A 182 -8.26 32.97 12.57
CA PHE A 182 -9.17 32.52 13.62
C PHE A 182 -8.49 31.60 14.65
N PRO A 183 -7.72 32.16 15.61
CA PRO A 183 -6.96 31.37 16.56
C PRO A 183 -7.86 30.46 17.39
N ARG A 184 -7.61 29.15 17.33
CA ARG A 184 -8.35 28.12 18.07
C ARG A 184 -7.45 27.01 18.59
N ARG A 185 -7.95 26.26 19.57
CA ARG A 185 -7.25 25.08 20.09
C ARG A 185 -7.25 24.01 19.02
N VAL A 186 -6.05 23.52 18.69
CA VAL A 186 -5.87 22.42 17.72
C VAL A 186 -5.35 21.20 18.44
N LEU A 187 -6.03 20.06 18.27
CA LEU A 187 -5.57 18.75 18.70
C LEU A 187 -5.14 17.96 17.46
N VAL A 188 -3.87 17.58 17.37
CA VAL A 188 -3.37 16.80 16.24
C VAL A 188 -3.38 15.32 16.59
N TRP A 189 -4.05 14.50 15.78
CA TRP A 189 -3.90 13.05 15.81
C TRP A 189 -2.96 12.63 14.69
N PRO A 190 -1.72 12.22 15.00
CA PRO A 190 -0.75 11.86 13.98
C PRO A 190 -1.14 10.56 13.30
N VAL A 191 -1.16 10.57 11.97
CA VAL A 191 -1.39 9.38 11.12
C VAL A 191 -0.44 9.38 9.92
N THR A 192 -0.21 8.20 9.38
CA THR A 192 0.30 8.03 8.02
C THR A 192 -0.76 8.50 7.03
N VAL A 193 -0.34 9.28 6.05
CA VAL A 193 -1.23 9.93 5.08
C VAL A 193 -1.07 9.37 3.67
N GLN A 194 -0.33 8.27 3.54
CA GLN A 194 -0.13 7.49 2.32
C GLN A 194 0.33 6.08 2.70
N GLY A 195 0.22 5.15 1.75
CA GLY A 195 0.65 3.76 1.95
C GLY A 195 -0.35 2.90 2.74
N PRO A 196 0.03 1.66 3.07
CA PRO A 196 -0.91 0.61 3.49
C PRO A 196 -1.57 0.88 4.85
N ASN A 197 -0.92 1.64 5.74
CA ASN A 197 -1.44 1.91 7.09
C ASN A 197 -2.42 3.09 7.13
N CYS A 198 -2.43 3.94 6.09
CA CYS A 198 -3.18 5.20 6.07
C CYS A 198 -4.66 5.00 6.41
N ALA A 199 -5.34 4.07 5.74
CA ALA A 199 -6.76 3.82 5.95
C ALA A 199 -7.10 3.40 7.40
N ALA A 200 -6.32 2.47 7.95
CA ALA A 200 -6.56 1.94 9.29
C ALA A 200 -6.32 3.03 10.37
N GLU A 201 -5.25 3.80 10.23
CA GLU A 201 -4.87 4.85 11.17
C GLU A 201 -5.84 6.03 11.12
N VAL A 202 -6.24 6.50 9.93
CA VAL A 202 -7.23 7.57 9.77
C VAL A 202 -8.57 7.16 10.39
N ALA A 203 -9.05 5.94 10.10
CA ALA A 203 -10.29 5.45 10.66
C ALA A 203 -10.22 5.31 12.20
N ALA A 204 -9.07 4.88 12.73
CA ALA A 204 -8.84 4.82 14.18
C ALA A 204 -8.81 6.21 14.81
N ALA A 205 -8.20 7.20 14.17
CA ALA A 205 -8.17 8.58 14.64
C ALA A 205 -9.57 9.22 14.68
N ILE A 206 -10.40 9.01 13.65
CA ILE A 206 -11.80 9.47 13.64
C ILE A 206 -12.55 8.86 14.83
N ARG A 207 -12.46 7.53 15.03
CA ARG A 207 -13.09 6.86 16.16
C ARG A 207 -12.54 7.36 17.50
N GLY A 208 -11.23 7.57 17.58
CA GLY A 208 -10.53 8.04 18.77
C GLY A 208 -11.02 9.40 19.25
N PHE A 209 -11.13 10.39 18.35
CA PHE A 209 -11.71 11.68 18.70
C PHE A 209 -13.17 11.57 19.13
N ASN A 210 -13.97 10.72 18.47
CA ASN A 210 -15.37 10.51 18.85
C ASN A 210 -15.53 9.88 20.24
N ALA A 211 -14.55 9.07 20.67
CA ALA A 211 -14.56 8.37 21.95
C ALA A 211 -13.99 9.19 23.13
N MET A 212 -13.53 10.43 22.91
CA MET A 212 -12.98 11.25 23.98
C MET A 212 -14.06 11.58 25.03
N PRO A 213 -13.85 11.27 26.31
CA PRO A 213 -14.84 11.51 27.35
C PRO A 213 -14.95 13.01 27.69
N PRO A 214 -16.15 13.50 28.04
CA PRO A 214 -16.31 14.82 28.64
C PRO A 214 -15.43 14.96 29.91
N GLY A 215 -14.71 16.08 30.06
CA GLY A 215 -13.84 16.31 31.21
C GLY A 215 -12.52 15.53 31.21
N GLY A 216 -12.18 14.85 30.11
CA GLY A 216 -10.87 14.24 29.93
C GLY A 216 -9.70 15.26 29.87
N PRO A 217 -8.46 14.79 29.75
CA PRO A 217 -7.26 15.65 29.74
C PRO A 217 -7.22 16.64 28.57
N ALA A 218 -7.97 16.38 27.51
CA ALA A 218 -8.22 17.30 26.42
C ALA A 218 -9.71 17.28 26.05
N PRO A 219 -10.29 18.43 25.63
CA PRO A 219 -11.67 18.48 25.19
C PRO A 219 -11.87 17.69 23.90
N ARG A 220 -13.03 17.06 23.75
CA ARG A 220 -13.43 16.48 22.47
C ARG A 220 -13.56 17.60 21.43
N PRO A 221 -13.04 17.43 20.20
CA PRO A 221 -13.20 18.44 19.15
C PRO A 221 -14.66 18.71 18.77
N ASP A 222 -14.94 19.96 18.40
CA ASP A 222 -16.21 20.39 17.82
C ASP A 222 -16.25 20.13 16.31
N LEU A 223 -15.07 20.06 15.69
CA LEU A 223 -14.87 19.85 14.26
C LEU A 223 -13.63 18.98 14.04
N LEU A 224 -13.72 18.03 13.11
CA LEU A 224 -12.58 17.27 12.62
C LEU A 224 -12.15 17.76 11.23
N ILE A 225 -10.84 17.85 11.00
CA ILE A 225 -10.25 18.06 9.69
C ILE A 225 -9.40 16.84 9.39
N VAL A 226 -9.75 16.08 8.35
CA VAL A 226 -8.90 15.02 7.80
C VAL A 226 -8.10 15.65 6.68
N ALA A 227 -6.78 15.74 6.84
CA ALA A 227 -5.96 16.58 5.97
C ALA A 227 -4.77 15.86 5.35
N ARG A 228 -4.57 16.07 4.05
CA ARG A 228 -3.38 15.64 3.32
C ARG A 228 -3.19 16.52 2.07
N GLY A 229 -1.94 16.67 1.63
CA GLY A 229 -1.58 17.57 0.53
C GLY A 229 -1.95 17.00 -0.84
N GLY A 230 -1.43 17.60 -1.90
CA GLY A 230 -1.52 17.01 -3.25
C GLY A 230 -0.67 15.75 -3.40
N GLY A 231 -0.92 15.01 -4.47
CA GLY A 231 -0.15 13.84 -4.91
C GLY A 231 -1.04 12.91 -5.71
N SER A 232 -0.51 11.76 -6.13
CA SER A 232 -1.24 10.92 -7.08
C SER A 232 -2.47 10.26 -6.45
N ILE A 233 -3.39 9.76 -7.28
CA ILE A 233 -4.56 9.01 -6.80
C ILE A 233 -4.15 7.78 -5.96
N GLU A 234 -3.00 7.19 -6.27
CA GLU A 234 -2.42 6.08 -5.51
C GLU A 234 -2.03 6.51 -4.08
N ASP A 235 -1.41 7.68 -3.94
CA ASP A 235 -1.04 8.21 -2.62
C ASP A 235 -2.30 8.57 -1.80
N LEU A 236 -3.37 8.99 -2.50
CA LEU A 236 -4.66 9.36 -1.93
C LEU A 236 -5.57 8.17 -1.62
N TRP A 237 -5.22 6.99 -2.09
CA TRP A 237 -6.14 5.86 -2.11
C TRP A 237 -6.62 5.44 -0.72
N GLY A 238 -5.77 5.59 0.31
CA GLY A 238 -6.12 5.24 1.68
C GLY A 238 -7.36 5.96 2.23
N PHE A 239 -7.67 7.17 1.74
CA PHE A 239 -8.85 7.94 2.15
C PHE A 239 -10.15 7.45 1.49
N ASN A 240 -10.03 6.70 0.39
CA ASN A 240 -11.16 6.10 -0.34
C ASN A 240 -11.49 4.70 0.16
N GLU A 241 -10.73 4.15 1.11
CA GLU A 241 -10.99 2.82 1.67
C GLU A 241 -12.26 2.79 2.50
N GLU A 242 -12.99 1.68 2.39
CA GLU A 242 -14.31 1.51 3.02
C GLU A 242 -14.27 1.72 4.54
N VAL A 243 -13.20 1.29 5.20
CA VAL A 243 -13.01 1.48 6.65
C VAL A 243 -13.01 2.96 7.05
N VAL A 244 -12.48 3.84 6.19
CA VAL A 244 -12.44 5.28 6.41
C VAL A 244 -13.82 5.87 6.18
N VAL A 245 -14.49 5.50 5.08
CA VAL A 245 -15.85 5.97 4.77
C VAL A 245 -16.83 5.59 5.88
N ARG A 246 -16.76 4.36 6.41
CA ARG A 246 -17.63 3.92 7.50
C ARG A 246 -17.32 4.64 8.81
N ALA A 247 -16.04 4.81 9.16
CA ALA A 247 -15.65 5.57 10.34
C ALA A 247 -16.10 7.03 10.25
N ALA A 248 -15.96 7.60 9.05
CA ALA A 248 -16.47 8.92 8.74
C ALA A 248 -18.00 8.94 8.96
N ALA A 249 -18.78 8.16 8.21
CA ALA A 249 -20.25 8.17 8.28
C ALA A 249 -20.79 7.96 9.72
N ALA A 250 -20.09 7.20 10.57
CA ALA A 250 -20.46 6.98 11.97
C ALA A 250 -20.04 8.10 12.94
N SER A 251 -19.23 9.07 12.51
CA SER A 251 -18.73 10.15 13.37
C SER A 251 -19.86 11.02 13.91
N ALA A 252 -19.84 11.24 15.23
CA ALA A 252 -20.69 12.19 15.93
C ALA A 252 -20.18 13.63 15.80
N VAL A 253 -18.87 13.82 15.69
CA VAL A 253 -18.24 15.13 15.43
C VAL A 253 -18.33 15.44 13.94
N PRO A 254 -18.80 16.64 13.52
CA PRO A 254 -18.78 17.05 12.13
C PRO A 254 -17.35 17.08 11.59
N ARG A 255 -17.19 16.89 10.29
CA ARG A 255 -15.86 16.82 9.66
C ARG A 255 -15.79 17.66 8.39
N VAL A 256 -14.57 18.03 8.04
CA VAL A 256 -14.17 18.51 6.72
C VAL A 256 -13.03 17.63 6.21
N ALA A 257 -13.15 17.18 4.96
CA ALA A 257 -12.03 16.58 4.24
C ALA A 257 -11.25 17.70 3.55
N ALA A 258 -9.94 17.74 3.79
CA ALA A 258 -9.00 18.71 3.22
C ALA A 258 -7.86 17.94 2.56
N ILE A 259 -8.21 17.21 1.49
CA ILE A 259 -7.35 16.26 0.81
C ILE A 259 -7.09 16.74 -0.61
N GLY A 260 -5.82 16.93 -0.97
CA GLY A 260 -5.45 17.28 -2.34
C GLY A 260 -5.89 18.70 -2.75
N HIS A 261 -6.12 18.87 -4.06
CA HIS A 261 -6.66 20.08 -4.68
C HIS A 261 -8.15 19.91 -5.04
N GLU A 262 -8.78 20.95 -5.57
CA GLU A 262 -10.22 20.99 -5.87
C GLU A 262 -10.73 19.85 -6.79
N THR A 263 -9.84 19.23 -7.58
CA THR A 263 -10.14 18.09 -8.43
C THR A 263 -10.07 16.74 -7.72
N ASP A 264 -9.51 16.68 -6.52
CA ASP A 264 -9.18 15.45 -5.80
C ASP A 264 -10.34 15.05 -4.86
N TRP A 265 -11.47 14.65 -5.45
CA TRP A 265 -12.63 14.19 -4.67
C TRP A 265 -12.39 12.79 -4.10
N THR A 266 -12.55 12.66 -2.79
CA THR A 266 -12.50 11.40 -2.06
C THR A 266 -13.90 10.94 -1.65
N LEU A 267 -14.01 9.71 -1.15
CA LEU A 267 -15.28 9.18 -0.62
C LEU A 267 -15.67 9.74 0.76
N ILE A 268 -14.88 10.66 1.33
CA ILE A 268 -15.17 11.25 2.66
C ILE A 268 -15.55 12.73 2.63
N ASP A 269 -15.69 13.30 1.43
CA ASP A 269 -16.21 14.66 1.16
C ASP A 269 -17.75 14.79 1.33
#